data_AF-A0A1F6EF43-F1
#
_entry.id   AF-A0A1F6EF43-F1
#
_cell.length_a   1.000
_cell.length_b   1.000
_cell.length_c   1.000
_cell.angle_alpha   90.00
_cell.angle_beta   90.00
_cell.angle_gamma   90.00
#
_symmetry.space_group_name_H-M   'P 1'
#
loop_
_entity.id
_entity.type
_entity.pdbx_description
1 polymer ?
#
loop_
_entity_poly.entity_id
_entity_poly.type
_entity_poly.pdbx_seq_one_letter_code
_entity_poly.pdbx_strand_id
1 'polypeptide(L)'
;MYREGKRDVYDLETTAEFLDFKFDPRSLKTREEQASYIRGFFDAEGGIPHSRIAKFYIQLVQKDQEKMQAIKSILQSLGIKTGALHNPSRRVDPNYWRCFVATASHADFARIIWSFHPLKRARFAERMMI
;
A
#
# COMPACT_ATOMS: atom_id res chain seq x y z
N MET A 1 8.48 -7.59 -22.89
CA MET A 1 9.08 -8.20 -21.68
C MET A 1 10.46 -8.69 -22.01
N TYR A 2 11.49 -8.32 -21.25
CA TYR A 2 12.84 -8.89 -21.37
C TYR A 2 13.38 -9.27 -20.00
N ARG A 3 14.36 -10.17 -19.94
CA ARG A 3 14.95 -10.65 -18.70
C ARG A 3 15.97 -9.63 -18.17
N GLU A 4 15.88 -9.25 -16.90
CA GLU A 4 16.82 -8.31 -16.27
C GLU A 4 18.17 -9.00 -16.00
N GLY A 5 19.07 -8.96 -16.98
CA GLY A 5 20.42 -9.51 -16.87
C GLY A 5 20.44 -10.99 -16.46
N LYS A 6 21.15 -11.31 -15.38
CA LYS A 6 21.28 -12.69 -14.85
C LYS A 6 20.23 -13.05 -13.78
N ARG A 7 19.35 -12.11 -13.41
CA ARG A 7 18.33 -12.34 -12.38
C ARG A 7 17.16 -13.10 -12.99
N ASP A 8 16.42 -13.82 -12.16
CA ASP A 8 15.20 -14.51 -12.57
C ASP A 8 13.98 -13.58 -12.47
N VAL A 9 14.11 -12.38 -13.05
CA VAL A 9 13.07 -11.36 -13.10
C VAL A 9 12.98 -10.80 -14.52
N TYR A 10 11.79 -10.38 -14.91
CA TYR A 10 11.48 -9.88 -16.25
C TYR A 10 10.90 -8.48 -16.17
N ASP A 11 11.46 -7.56 -16.94
CA ASP A 11 10.99 -6.20 -17.08
C ASP A 11 9.90 -6.14 -18.16
N LEU A 12 8.76 -5.56 -17.81
CA LEU A 12 7.69 -5.24 -18.74
C LEU A 12 7.77 -3.75 -19.11
N GLU A 13 8.33 -3.46 -20.27
CA GLU A 13 8.20 -2.15 -20.90
C GLU A 13 6.91 -2.10 -21.74
N THR A 14 6.14 -1.03 -21.59
CA THR A 14 4.91 -0.80 -22.35
C THR A 14 4.72 0.68 -22.67
N THR A 15 4.29 0.97 -23.89
CA THR A 15 3.86 2.29 -24.36
C THR A 15 2.34 2.45 -24.31
N ALA A 16 1.67 1.60 -23.53
CA ALA A 16 0.22 1.61 -23.38
C ALA A 16 -0.30 3.00 -23.01
N GLU A 17 -0.94 3.67 -23.97
CA GLU A 17 -1.45 5.03 -23.84
C GLU A 17 -2.54 5.15 -22.76
N PHE A 18 -3.23 4.04 -22.45
CA PHE A 18 -4.23 3.97 -21.40
C PHE A 18 -3.65 3.98 -19.98
N LEU A 19 -2.31 3.89 -19.81
CA LEU A 19 -1.67 4.04 -18.51
C LEU A 19 -1.67 5.51 -18.10
N ASP A 20 -2.73 5.91 -17.43
CA ASP A 20 -2.87 7.25 -16.88
C ASP A 20 -2.05 7.41 -15.59
N PHE A 21 -0.82 7.93 -15.72
CA PHE A 21 0.01 8.29 -14.58
C PHE A 21 -0.54 9.47 -13.75
N LYS A 22 -1.55 10.18 -14.27
CA LYS A 22 -2.24 11.29 -13.61
C LYS A 22 -3.57 10.88 -12.98
N PHE A 23 -3.86 9.58 -12.93
CA PHE A 23 -5.08 9.06 -12.33
C PHE A 23 -5.27 9.56 -10.90
N ASP A 24 -6.38 10.25 -10.63
CA ASP A 24 -6.76 10.69 -9.29
C ASP A 24 -7.63 9.62 -8.61
N PRO A 25 -7.12 8.92 -7.59
CA PRO A 25 -7.88 7.85 -6.94
C PRO A 25 -9.07 8.36 -6.11
N ARG A 26 -9.18 9.68 -5.88
CA ARG A 26 -10.37 10.27 -5.25
C ARG A 26 -11.58 10.26 -6.17
N SER A 27 -11.39 10.02 -7.46
CA SER A 27 -12.48 9.90 -8.44
C SER A 27 -13.24 8.56 -8.36
N LEU A 28 -12.70 7.56 -7.64
CA LEU A 28 -13.32 6.25 -7.44
C LEU A 28 -14.63 6.40 -6.65
N LYS A 29 -15.72 5.83 -7.16
CA LYS A 29 -17.08 6.07 -6.66
C LYS A 29 -17.56 4.99 -5.70
N THR A 30 -17.16 3.74 -5.93
CA THR A 30 -17.63 2.60 -5.13
C THR A 30 -16.63 2.23 -4.04
N ARG A 31 -17.13 1.57 -2.99
CA ARG A 31 -16.26 1.07 -1.91
C ARG A 31 -15.33 -0.02 -2.42
N GLU A 32 -15.80 -0.82 -3.38
CA GLU A 32 -15.07 -1.92 -4.00
C GLU A 32 -13.92 -1.42 -4.87
N GLU A 33 -14.16 -0.38 -5.67
CA GLU A 33 -13.13 0.33 -6.45
C GLU A 33 -12.04 0.89 -5.54
N GLN A 34 -12.45 1.63 -4.51
CA GLN A 34 -11.56 2.20 -3.51
C GLN A 34 -10.72 1.13 -2.82
N ALA A 35 -11.36 0.06 -2.33
CA ALA A 35 -10.67 -1.04 -1.67
C ALA A 35 -9.68 -1.75 -2.61
N SER A 36 -10.05 -1.95 -3.88
CA SER A 36 -9.20 -2.59 -4.89
C SER A 36 -8.00 -1.72 -5.25
N TYR A 37 -8.19 -0.40 -5.38
CA TYR A 37 -7.10 0.53 -5.60
C TYR A 37 -6.10 0.53 -4.44
N ILE A 38 -6.60 0.64 -3.20
CA ILE A 38 -5.76 0.58 -2.01
C ILE A 38 -5.04 -0.77 -1.91
N ARG A 39 -5.68 -1.90 -2.28
CA ARG A 39 -5.05 -3.23 -2.31
C ARG A 39 -3.88 -3.24 -3.28
N GLY A 40 -4.08 -2.78 -4.52
CA GLY A 40 -3.02 -2.71 -5.53
C GLY A 40 -1.86 -1.84 -5.08
N PHE A 41 -2.16 -0.67 -4.51
CA PHE A 41 -1.15 0.20 -3.92
C PHE A 41 -0.42 -0.48 -2.75
N PHE A 42 -1.14 -1.13 -1.85
CA PHE A 42 -0.56 -1.83 -0.71
C PHE A 42 0.31 -3.01 -1.16
N ASP A 43 -0.06 -3.73 -2.22
CA ASP A 43 0.73 -4.82 -2.76
C ASP A 43 2.05 -4.33 -3.37
N ALA A 44 2.05 -3.17 -4.04
CA ALA A 44 3.24 -2.55 -4.61
C ALA A 44 4.13 -1.89 -3.56
N GLU A 45 3.57 -1.02 -2.72
CA GLU A 45 4.33 -0.08 -1.88
C GLU A 45 4.14 -0.33 -0.37
N GLY A 46 3.13 -1.10 0.01
CA GLY A 46 2.81 -1.36 1.41
C GLY A 46 3.85 -2.24 2.11
N GLY A 47 3.97 -2.06 3.43
CA GLY A 47 4.90 -2.83 4.27
C GLY A 47 4.23 -3.50 5.46
N ILE A 48 4.69 -4.72 5.75
CA ILE A 48 4.40 -5.50 6.96
C ILE A 48 5.73 -6.00 7.50
N PRO A 49 5.94 -6.02 8.84
CA PRO A 49 7.17 -6.55 9.42
C PRO A 49 7.43 -7.99 8.97
N HIS A 50 8.68 -8.25 8.58
CA HIS A 50 9.14 -9.58 8.20
C HIS A 50 9.30 -10.48 9.42
N SER A 51 9.82 -9.92 10.52
CA SER A 51 10.19 -10.66 11.72
C SER A 51 8.99 -10.90 12.64
N ARG A 52 8.82 -12.15 13.08
CA ARG A 52 7.76 -12.61 14.01
C ARG A 52 7.77 -11.91 15.37
N ILE A 53 8.96 -11.60 15.86
CA ILE A 53 9.16 -10.90 17.14
C ILE A 53 8.89 -9.39 17.05
N ALA A 54 8.85 -8.82 15.85
CA ALA A 54 8.55 -7.40 15.69
C ALA A 54 7.06 -7.13 15.91
N LYS A 55 6.77 -6.00 16.56
CA LYS A 55 5.40 -5.48 16.72
C LYS A 55 4.74 -5.38 15.34
N PHE A 56 3.55 -5.95 15.22
CA PHE A 56 2.81 -5.93 13.96
C PHE A 56 2.41 -4.50 13.59
N TYR A 57 2.62 -4.14 12.33
CA TYR A 57 2.17 -2.90 11.74
C TYR A 57 1.82 -3.11 10.27
N ILE A 58 0.96 -2.23 9.76
CA ILE A 58 0.66 -2.11 8.35
C ILE A 58 1.04 -0.67 7.98
N GLN A 59 2.00 -0.51 7.06
CA GLN A 59 2.46 0.79 6.59
C GLN A 59 2.18 0.97 5.10
N LEU A 60 1.98 2.23 4.72
CA LEU A 60 1.87 2.69 3.34
C LEU A 60 2.90 3.79 3.15
N VAL A 61 3.66 3.72 2.06
CA VAL A 61 4.76 4.65 1.78
C VAL A 61 4.73 5.07 0.32
N GLN A 62 5.12 6.31 0.03
CA GLN A 62 5.28 6.82 -1.35
C GLN A 62 6.07 8.13 -1.33
N LYS A 63 6.71 8.47 -2.46
CA LYS A 63 7.43 9.74 -2.62
C LYS A 63 6.52 10.94 -2.86
N ASP A 64 5.33 10.68 -3.38
CA ASP A 64 4.31 11.67 -3.69
C ASP A 64 3.40 11.92 -2.48
N GLN A 65 3.51 13.12 -1.91
CA GLN A 65 2.75 13.52 -0.73
C GLN A 65 1.24 13.62 -1.02
N GLU A 66 0.85 14.14 -2.17
CA GLU A 66 -0.55 14.34 -2.54
C GLU A 66 -1.23 13.00 -2.74
N LYS A 67 -0.56 12.07 -3.42
CA LYS A 67 -1.02 10.69 -3.54
C LYS A 67 -1.19 10.04 -2.17
N MET A 68 -0.26 10.24 -1.23
CA MET A 68 -0.42 9.74 0.14
C MET A 68 -1.60 10.35 0.89
N GLN A 69 -1.91 11.62 0.66
CA GLN A 69 -3.11 12.26 1.22
C GLN A 69 -4.39 11.66 0.63
N ALA A 70 -4.41 11.42 -0.68
CA ALA A 70 -5.53 10.77 -1.36
C ALA A 70 -5.76 9.35 -0.83
N ILE A 71 -4.70 8.54 -0.71
CA ILE A 71 -4.73 7.21 -0.09
C ILE A 71 -5.30 7.27 1.33
N LYS A 72 -4.85 8.23 2.14
CA LYS A 72 -5.35 8.41 3.50
C LYS A 72 -6.84 8.76 3.55
N SER A 73 -7.30 9.63 2.65
CA SER A 73 -8.72 10.00 2.54
C SER A 73 -9.59 8.80 2.18
N ILE A 74 -9.15 7.99 1.22
CA ILE A 74 -9.86 6.76 0.81
C ILE A 74 -9.91 5.72 1.94
N LEU A 75 -8.82 5.55 2.69
CA LEU A 75 -8.84 4.67 3.87
C LEU A 75 -9.87 5.14 4.90
N GLN A 76 -9.97 6.45 5.13
CA GLN A 76 -10.95 7.02 6.04
C GLN A 76 -12.39 6.83 5.55
N SER A 77 -12.68 6.99 4.24
CA SER A 77 -14.02 6.71 3.68
C SER A 77 -14.40 5.23 3.79
N LEU A 78 -13.42 4.34 3.77
CA LEU A 78 -13.62 2.90 4.01
C LEU A 78 -13.81 2.55 5.49
N GLY A 79 -13.63 3.51 6.42
CA GLY A 79 -13.73 3.30 7.87
C GLY A 79 -12.41 2.85 8.52
N ILE A 80 -11.31 2.88 7.78
CA ILE A 80 -9.98 2.45 8.24
C ILE A 80 -9.22 3.65 8.81
N LYS A 81 -8.95 3.61 10.11
CA LYS A 81 -8.21 4.67 10.80
C LYS A 81 -6.71 4.56 10.51
N THR A 82 -6.06 5.71 10.35
CA THR A 82 -4.62 5.81 10.09
C THR A 82 -3.94 6.82 11.02
N GLY A 83 -2.65 6.61 11.28
CA GLY A 83 -1.80 7.57 11.97
C GLY A 83 -1.47 8.80 11.12
N ALA A 84 -0.68 9.71 11.68
CA ALA A 84 -0.23 10.91 10.97
C ALA A 84 0.61 10.56 9.73
N LEU A 85 0.44 11.32 8.65
CA LEU A 85 1.35 11.30 7.52
C LEU A 85 2.62 12.03 7.94
N HIS A 86 3.77 11.38 7.88
CA HIS A 86 5.04 11.96 8.28
C HIS A 86 6.18 11.42 7.44
N ASN A 87 7.29 12.15 7.42
CA ASN A 87 8.53 11.71 6.81
C ASN A 87 9.62 11.57 7.90
N PRO A 88 9.87 10.35 8.41
CA PRO A 88 10.92 10.13 9.42
C PRO A 88 12.33 10.29 8.83
N SER A 89 12.48 10.10 7.53
CA SER A 89 13.76 10.09 6.82
C SER A 89 14.08 11.44 6.18
N ARG A 90 13.43 12.54 6.59
CA ARG A 90 13.49 13.84 5.91
C ARG A 90 14.91 14.34 5.60
N ARG A 91 15.89 13.99 6.43
CA ARG A 91 17.32 14.33 6.22
C ARG A 91 17.98 13.59 5.05
N VAL A 92 17.55 12.35 4.77
CA VAL A 92 18.15 11.44 3.78
C VAL A 92 17.26 11.30 2.54
N ASP A 93 15.95 11.23 2.73
CA ASP A 93 14.95 11.24 1.66
C ASP A 93 13.81 12.21 2.05
N PRO A 94 13.85 13.48 1.59
CA PRO A 94 12.88 14.50 1.97
C PRO A 94 11.47 14.21 1.44
N ASN A 95 11.32 13.27 0.51
CA ASN A 95 10.05 12.94 -0.11
C ASN A 95 9.47 11.61 0.38
N TYR A 96 10.16 10.86 1.24
CA TYR A 96 9.66 9.58 1.74
C TYR A 96 8.51 9.74 2.76
N TRP A 97 7.28 9.83 2.25
CA TRP A 97 6.10 9.97 3.08
C TRP A 97 5.57 8.60 3.51
N ARG A 98 5.19 8.49 4.78
CA ARG A 98 4.58 7.28 5.31
C ARG A 98 3.41 7.54 6.23
N CYS A 99 2.46 6.61 6.23
CA CYS A 99 1.44 6.52 7.26
C CYS A 99 1.27 5.06 7.70
N PHE A 100 0.77 4.88 8.93
CA PHE A 100 0.45 3.55 9.46
C PHE A 100 -1.05 3.39 9.57
N VAL A 101 -1.55 2.18 9.34
CA VAL A 101 -2.91 1.81 9.74
C VAL A 101 -2.93 1.71 11.25
N ALA A 102 -3.91 2.37 11.87
CA ALA A 102 -4.10 2.31 13.31
C ALA A 102 -4.38 0.85 13.72
N THR A 103 -3.84 0.43 14.87
CA THR A 103 -4.02 -0.95 15.37
C THR A 103 -5.49 -1.35 15.47
N ALA A 104 -6.35 -0.41 15.89
CA ALA A 104 -7.80 -0.61 15.97
C ALA A 104 -8.47 -0.92 14.61
N SER A 105 -7.83 -0.62 13.49
CA SER A 105 -8.35 -0.88 12.14
C SER A 105 -7.55 -1.95 11.39
N HIS A 106 -6.64 -2.69 12.03
CA HIS A 106 -5.92 -3.78 11.38
C HIS A 106 -6.85 -4.88 10.88
N ALA A 107 -7.86 -5.26 11.69
CA ALA A 107 -8.85 -6.27 11.29
C ALA A 107 -9.69 -5.79 10.09
N ASP A 108 -10.15 -4.54 10.12
CA ASP A 108 -10.88 -3.94 8.99
C ASP A 108 -10.03 -3.83 7.73
N PHE A 109 -8.75 -3.46 7.86
CA PHE A 109 -7.83 -3.44 6.74
C PHE A 109 -7.67 -4.83 6.13
N ALA A 110 -7.46 -5.86 6.95
CA ALA A 110 -7.35 -7.22 6.47
C ALA A 110 -8.65 -7.71 5.80
N ARG A 111 -9.82 -7.38 6.35
CA ARG A 111 -11.12 -7.79 5.80
C ARG A 111 -11.49 -7.07 4.50
N ILE A 112 -11.27 -5.76 4.42
CA ILE A 112 -11.72 -4.91 3.30
C ILE A 112 -10.66 -4.85 2.21
N ILE A 113 -9.41 -4.56 2.58
CA ILE A 113 -8.32 -4.36 1.64
C ILE A 113 -7.65 -5.68 1.34
N TRP A 114 -7.21 -6.42 2.35
CA TRP A 114 -6.39 -7.63 2.21
C TRP A 114 -5.14 -7.40 1.33
N SER A 115 -4.51 -8.48 0.85
CA SER A 115 -3.36 -8.44 -0.05
C SER A 115 -3.37 -9.63 -0.99
N PHE A 116 -3.05 -9.40 -2.26
CA PHE A 116 -2.83 -10.47 -3.25
C PHE A 116 -1.36 -10.85 -3.37
N HIS A 117 -0.45 -10.04 -2.83
CA HIS A 117 0.98 -10.38 -2.80
C HIS A 117 1.23 -11.63 -1.92
N PRO A 118 1.82 -12.72 -2.44
CA PRO A 118 1.94 -14.00 -1.75
C PRO A 118 2.57 -13.91 -0.35
N LEU A 119 3.68 -13.17 -0.23
CA LEU A 119 4.38 -13.00 1.05
C LEU A 119 3.57 -12.19 2.09
N LYS A 120 2.79 -11.19 1.65
CA LYS A 120 2.00 -10.35 2.55
C LYS A 120 0.75 -11.12 3.00
N ARG A 121 0.13 -11.88 2.09
CA ARG A 121 -0.98 -12.80 2.40
C ARG A 121 -0.58 -13.81 3.47
N ALA A 122 0.56 -14.48 3.32
CA ALA A 122 1.06 -15.44 4.30
C ALA A 122 1.25 -14.79 5.69
N ARG A 123 1.79 -13.56 5.73
CA ARG A 123 1.97 -12.82 6.99
C ARG A 123 0.67 -12.38 7.62
N PHE A 124 -0.32 -11.96 6.83
CA PHE A 124 -1.64 -11.62 7.34
C PHE A 124 -2.30 -12.83 8.01
N ALA A 125 -2.31 -13.98 7.33
CA ALA A 125 -2.89 -15.21 7.88
C ALA A 125 -2.22 -15.59 9.22
N GLU A 126 -0.89 -15.52 9.27
CA GLU A 126 -0.13 -15.85 10.49
C GLU A 126 -0.39 -14.87 11.65
N ARG A 127 -0.51 -13.57 11.37
CA ARG A 127 -0.51 -12.51 12.40
C ARG A 127 -1.90 -12.05 12.82
N MET A 128 -2.89 -12.21 11.96
CA MET A 128 -4.25 -11.71 12.18
C MET A 128 -5.23 -12.82 12.57
N MET A 129 -4.81 -14.09 12.56
CA MET A 129 -5.66 -15.26 12.83
C MET A 129 -6.97 -15.26 12.00
N ILE A 130 -6.84 -14.96 10.69
CA ILE A 130 -7.95 -14.97 9.73
C ILE A 130 -7.76 -16.14 8.78
#